data_AF-A0A534KDH0-F1
#
_entry.id   AF-A0A534KDH0-F1
#
_cell.length_a   1.000
_cell.length_b   1.000
_cell.length_c   1.000
_cell.angle_alpha   90.00
_cell.angle_beta   90.00
_cell.angle_gamma   90.00
#
_symmetry.space_group_name_H-M   'P 1'
#
loop_
_entity.id
_entity.type
_entity.pdbx_description
1 polymer ?
#
loop_
_entity_poly.entity_id
_entity_poly.type
_entity_poly.pdbx_seq_one_letter_code
_entity_poly.pdbx_strand_id
1 'polypeptide(L)'
;LAREYSVDLLRELHGSGWSTASEVARNLGIHVATAMRKLSELEALGLLEKRVREGTDLVEYRSVSARVEIVLDFDGEAKAAARDAWSVAKSILVRERPNRKVVLEADERAEVVRRIVFVKTVRLRTTAQVMELTEAEGRFLWHLPFASQDAASVAEVCRRGKIENPIHVSNLLDFVKEMESRGVLEIVR
;
A
#
# COMPACT_ATOMS: atom_id res chain seq x y z
N LEU A 1 -15.02 -7.68 -2.62
CA LEU A 1 -16.00 -8.40 -1.77
C LEU A 1 -16.45 -7.66 -0.50
N ALA A 2 -15.74 -6.62 -0.04
CA ALA A 2 -16.14 -5.82 1.13
C ALA A 2 -17.29 -4.81 0.88
N ARG A 3 -17.99 -4.89 -0.26
CA ARG A 3 -19.11 -3.99 -0.58
C ARG A 3 -20.43 -4.73 -0.34
N GLU A 4 -21.44 -3.96 0.05
CA GLU A 4 -22.81 -4.43 0.29
C GLU A 4 -23.30 -5.34 -0.87
N TYR A 5 -23.95 -6.44 -0.51
CA TYR A 5 -24.56 -7.46 -1.40
C TYR A 5 -23.61 -8.36 -2.20
N SER A 6 -22.28 -8.19 -2.18
CA SER A 6 -21.38 -9.02 -3.02
C SER A 6 -21.49 -10.53 -2.75
N VAL A 7 -21.62 -10.95 -1.49
CA VAL A 7 -21.73 -12.37 -1.13
C VAL A 7 -23.15 -12.88 -1.41
N ASP A 8 -24.18 -12.08 -1.14
CA ASP A 8 -25.56 -12.49 -1.34
C ASP A 8 -25.91 -12.64 -2.83
N LEU A 9 -25.32 -11.79 -3.70
CA LEU A 9 -25.37 -11.96 -5.16
C LEU A 9 -24.76 -13.28 -5.62
N LEU A 10 -23.60 -13.67 -5.08
CA LEU A 10 -22.95 -14.93 -5.43
C LEU A 10 -23.77 -16.14 -4.95
N ARG A 11 -24.42 -16.04 -3.78
CA ARG A 11 -25.32 -17.08 -3.25
C ARG A 11 -26.57 -17.23 -4.11
N GLU A 12 -27.21 -16.11 -4.46
CA GLU A 12 -28.39 -16.08 -5.33
C GLU A 12 -28.09 -16.75 -6.68
N LEU A 13 -27.00 -16.36 -7.33
CA LEU A 13 -26.63 -16.91 -8.63
C LEU A 13 -26.18 -18.37 -8.58
N HIS A 14 -25.65 -18.83 -7.44
CA HIS A 14 -25.32 -20.24 -7.27
C HIS A 14 -26.57 -21.13 -7.30
N GLY A 15 -27.69 -20.69 -6.71
CA GLY A 15 -28.94 -21.43 -6.67
C GLY A 15 -29.77 -21.36 -7.97
N SER A 16 -29.63 -20.26 -8.72
CA SER A 16 -30.56 -19.89 -9.80
C SER A 16 -30.03 -20.18 -11.22
N GLY A 17 -28.76 -20.58 -11.37
CA GLY A 17 -28.15 -20.82 -12.68
C GLY A 17 -27.92 -19.52 -13.45
N TRP A 18 -28.53 -19.38 -14.63
CA TRP A 18 -28.51 -18.13 -15.38
C TRP A 18 -29.63 -17.21 -14.91
N SER A 19 -29.30 -15.98 -14.51
CA SER A 19 -30.28 -15.01 -14.04
C SER A 19 -30.01 -13.61 -14.59
N THR A 20 -31.08 -12.90 -14.90
CA THR A 20 -31.04 -11.49 -15.29
C THR A 20 -30.84 -10.59 -14.08
N ALA A 21 -30.37 -9.35 -14.31
CA ALA A 21 -30.25 -8.38 -13.23
C ALA A 21 -31.58 -8.07 -12.53
N SER A 22 -32.70 -8.14 -13.27
CA SER A 22 -34.05 -7.90 -12.72
C SER A 22 -34.51 -9.03 -11.79
N GLU A 23 -34.21 -10.29 -12.11
CA GLU A 23 -34.54 -11.44 -11.26
C GLU A 23 -33.74 -11.39 -9.96
N VAL A 24 -32.43 -11.16 -10.08
CA VAL A 24 -31.53 -11.02 -8.92
C VAL A 24 -31.96 -9.84 -8.03
N ALA A 25 -32.30 -8.71 -8.64
CA ALA A 25 -32.77 -7.52 -7.91
C ALA A 25 -34.04 -7.80 -7.12
N ARG A 26 -35.02 -8.49 -7.73
CA ARG A 26 -36.27 -8.88 -7.08
C ARG A 26 -36.01 -9.82 -5.90
N ASN A 27 -35.17 -10.84 -6.08
CA ASN A 27 -34.92 -11.86 -5.06
C ASN A 27 -34.14 -11.29 -3.86
N LEU A 28 -33.25 -10.34 -4.10
CA LEU A 28 -32.48 -9.66 -3.04
C LEU A 28 -33.16 -8.40 -2.48
N GLY A 29 -34.31 -7.99 -3.02
CA GLY A 29 -35.01 -6.78 -2.58
C GLY A 29 -34.24 -5.48 -2.85
N ILE A 30 -33.42 -5.44 -3.89
CA ILE A 30 -32.58 -4.27 -4.26
C ILE A 30 -33.04 -3.65 -5.58
N HIS A 31 -32.64 -2.39 -5.82
CA HIS A 31 -32.91 -1.72 -7.10
C HIS A 31 -32.17 -2.38 -8.27
N VAL A 32 -32.83 -2.54 -9.44
CA VAL A 32 -32.26 -3.20 -10.62
C VAL A 32 -30.94 -2.55 -11.06
N ALA A 33 -30.84 -1.22 -11.07
CA ALA A 33 -29.59 -0.53 -11.39
C ALA A 33 -28.43 -0.88 -10.42
N THR A 34 -28.74 -1.15 -9.14
CA THR A 34 -27.75 -1.61 -8.17
C THR A 34 -27.30 -3.02 -8.48
N ALA A 35 -28.24 -3.93 -8.77
CA ALA A 35 -27.92 -5.29 -9.21
C ALA A 35 -27.06 -5.28 -10.48
N MET A 36 -27.43 -4.53 -11.52
CA MET A 36 -26.66 -4.41 -12.76
C MET A 36 -25.23 -3.94 -12.53
N ARG A 37 -25.03 -2.88 -11.73
CA ARG A 37 -23.68 -2.38 -11.41
C ARG A 37 -22.86 -3.46 -10.71
N LYS A 38 -23.45 -4.16 -9.74
CA LYS A 38 -22.77 -5.19 -8.96
C LYS A 38 -22.45 -6.45 -9.75
N LEU A 39 -23.35 -6.89 -10.62
CA LEU A 39 -23.13 -8.02 -11.51
C LEU A 39 -21.98 -7.73 -12.48
N SER A 40 -21.91 -6.52 -13.03
CA SER A 40 -20.78 -6.09 -13.85
C SER A 40 -19.46 -6.00 -13.06
N GLU A 41 -19.48 -5.51 -11.80
CA GLU A 41 -18.29 -5.52 -10.94
C GLU A 41 -17.77 -6.95 -10.68
N LEU A 42 -18.67 -7.92 -10.43
CA LEU A 42 -18.31 -9.32 -10.16
C LEU A 42 -17.88 -10.07 -11.43
N GLU A 43 -18.46 -9.76 -12.59
CA GLU A 43 -18.03 -10.27 -13.88
C GLU A 43 -16.63 -9.77 -14.24
N ALA A 44 -16.33 -8.49 -14.03
CA ALA A 44 -14.99 -7.94 -14.25
C ALA A 44 -13.91 -8.56 -13.33
N LEU A 45 -14.31 -9.11 -12.18
CA LEU A 45 -13.44 -9.87 -11.28
C LEU A 45 -13.31 -11.35 -11.68
N GLY A 46 -13.94 -11.77 -12.77
CA GLY A 46 -13.93 -13.16 -13.24
C GLY A 46 -14.75 -14.12 -12.37
N LEU A 47 -15.64 -13.61 -11.51
CA LEU A 47 -16.47 -14.43 -10.62
C LEU A 47 -17.77 -14.89 -11.29
N LEU A 48 -18.22 -14.15 -12.31
CA LEU A 48 -19.43 -14.42 -13.06
C LEU A 48 -19.13 -14.57 -14.55
N GLU A 49 -19.88 -15.45 -15.21
CA GLU A 49 -20.04 -15.43 -16.66
C GLU A 49 -21.21 -14.51 -17.02
N LYS A 50 -21.12 -13.88 -18.19
CA LYS A 50 -22.16 -13.05 -18.77
C LYS A 50 -22.48 -13.55 -20.17
N ARG A 51 -23.77 -13.63 -20.51
CA ARG A 51 -24.23 -13.91 -21.87
C ARG A 51 -25.41 -13.04 -22.25
N VAL A 52 -25.66 -12.96 -23.55
CA VAL A 52 -26.95 -12.52 -24.08
C VAL A 52 -27.78 -13.77 -24.32
N ARG A 53 -29.01 -13.81 -23.81
CA ARG A 53 -29.94 -14.93 -24.01
C ARG A 53 -30.29 -15.01 -25.50
N GLU A 54 -30.13 -16.19 -26.07
CA GLU A 54 -30.34 -16.45 -27.49
C GLU A 54 -31.74 -15.98 -27.96
N GLY A 55 -31.78 -15.30 -29.10
CA GLY A 55 -33.01 -14.75 -29.67
C GLY A 55 -33.59 -13.54 -28.94
N THR A 56 -32.85 -12.94 -28.00
CA THR A 56 -33.27 -11.75 -27.23
C THR A 56 -32.08 -10.80 -26.99
N ASP A 57 -32.35 -9.59 -26.51
CA ASP A 57 -31.32 -8.65 -26.02
C ASP A 57 -31.09 -8.74 -24.51
N LEU A 58 -31.64 -9.78 -23.85
CA LEU A 58 -31.57 -9.92 -22.39
C LEU A 58 -30.20 -10.44 -21.95
N VAL A 59 -29.57 -9.72 -21.04
CA VAL A 59 -28.29 -10.11 -20.43
C VAL A 59 -28.54 -10.96 -19.20
N GLU A 60 -27.85 -12.10 -19.13
CA GLU A 60 -27.87 -13.03 -18.01
C GLU A 60 -26.48 -13.24 -17.44
N TYR A 61 -26.46 -13.55 -16.15
CA TYR A 61 -25.24 -13.83 -15.38
C TYR A 61 -25.36 -15.17 -14.69
N ARG A 62 -24.21 -15.83 -14.48
CA ARG A 62 -24.11 -17.07 -13.70
C ARG A 62 -22.78 -17.10 -12.97
N SER A 63 -22.72 -17.70 -11.79
CA SER A 63 -21.44 -17.95 -11.11
C SER A 63 -20.55 -18.90 -11.91
N VAL A 64 -19.26 -18.54 -12.08
CA VAL A 64 -18.26 -19.38 -12.77
C VAL A 64 -18.04 -20.71 -12.03
N SER A 65 -18.12 -20.69 -10.70
CA SER A 65 -17.89 -21.85 -9.84
C SER A 65 -18.83 -21.85 -8.64
N ALA A 66 -19.14 -23.04 -8.14
CA ALA A 66 -19.85 -23.26 -6.87
C ALA A 66 -19.00 -22.89 -5.65
N ARG A 67 -17.67 -22.87 -5.80
CA ARG A 67 -16.71 -22.52 -4.75
C ARG A 67 -15.85 -21.36 -5.21
N VAL A 68 -15.87 -20.27 -4.44
CA VAL A 68 -14.98 -19.11 -4.61
C VAL A 68 -14.01 -19.09 -3.44
N GLU A 69 -12.72 -19.16 -3.73
CA GLU A 69 -11.67 -19.01 -2.73
C GLU A 69 -10.93 -17.71 -2.97
N ILE A 70 -10.71 -16.95 -1.89
CA ILE A 70 -9.88 -15.76 -1.90
C ILE A 70 -8.70 -16.07 -1.00
N VAL A 71 -7.54 -16.28 -1.61
CA VAL A 71 -6.29 -16.49 -0.88
C VAL A 71 -5.51 -15.18 -0.95
N LEU A 72 -5.30 -14.58 0.22
CA LEU A 72 -4.45 -13.40 0.38
C LEU A 72 -3.17 -13.85 1.06
N ASP A 73 -2.11 -14.07 0.28
CA ASP A 73 -0.82 -14.50 0.80
C ASP A 73 0.06 -13.29 1.10
N PHE A 74 -0.25 -12.60 2.20
CA PHE A 74 0.52 -11.44 2.64
C PHE A 74 1.98 -11.79 2.98
N ASP A 75 2.25 -13.03 3.40
CA ASP A 75 3.60 -13.48 3.74
C ASP A 75 4.40 -13.79 2.46
N GLY A 76 3.80 -14.40 1.45
CA GLY A 76 4.37 -14.59 0.13
C GLY A 76 4.65 -13.26 -0.58
N GLU A 77 3.70 -12.33 -0.57
CA GLU A 77 3.88 -10.98 -1.12
C GLU A 77 4.99 -10.21 -0.39
N ALA A 78 4.98 -10.25 0.95
CA ALA A 78 6.04 -9.68 1.77
C ALA A 78 7.41 -10.29 1.45
N LYS A 79 7.51 -11.62 1.33
CA LYS A 79 8.75 -12.35 0.99
C LYS A 79 9.25 -12.01 -0.42
N ALA A 80 8.36 -11.83 -1.39
CA ALA A 80 8.72 -11.42 -2.74
C ALA A 80 9.31 -10.00 -2.75
N ALA A 81 8.61 -9.05 -2.12
CA ALA A 81 9.10 -7.67 -1.98
C ALA A 81 10.42 -7.59 -1.21
N ALA A 82 10.57 -8.42 -0.18
CA ALA A 82 11.76 -8.56 0.64
C ALA A 82 13.00 -9.12 -0.07
N ARG A 83 12.83 -10.07 -1.00
CA ARG A 83 13.95 -10.74 -1.68
C ARG A 83 14.83 -9.75 -2.45
N ASP A 84 14.20 -8.82 -3.15
CA ASP A 84 14.93 -7.81 -3.92
C ASP A 84 15.32 -6.61 -3.07
N ALA A 85 14.61 -6.36 -1.96
CA ALA A 85 14.83 -5.20 -1.09
C ALA A 85 16.29 -5.08 -0.62
N TRP A 86 16.92 -6.18 -0.19
CA TRP A 86 18.32 -6.15 0.24
C TRP A 86 19.31 -5.93 -0.89
N SER A 87 19.00 -6.39 -2.10
CA SER A 87 19.84 -6.14 -3.28
C SER A 87 19.80 -4.66 -3.64
N VAL A 88 18.60 -4.09 -3.72
CA VAL A 88 18.38 -2.66 -3.98
C VAL A 88 18.96 -1.78 -2.87
N ALA A 89 18.79 -2.18 -1.61
CA ALA A 89 19.32 -1.43 -0.47
C ALA A 89 20.86 -1.36 -0.47
N LYS A 90 21.55 -2.34 -1.08
CA LYS A 90 23.02 -2.29 -1.23
C LYS A 90 23.46 -1.30 -2.30
N SER A 91 22.65 -1.04 -3.32
CA SER A 91 23.01 -0.16 -4.44
C SER A 91 22.70 1.31 -4.20
N ILE A 92 21.81 1.64 -3.26
CA ILE A 92 21.44 3.03 -2.96
C ILE A 92 22.34 3.56 -1.84
N LEU A 93 23.16 4.56 -2.16
CA LEU A 93 24.01 5.25 -1.20
C LEU A 93 23.30 6.50 -0.68
N VAL A 94 23.28 6.68 0.63
CA VAL A 94 22.59 7.79 1.30
C VAL A 94 23.48 8.46 2.35
N ARG A 95 23.22 9.74 2.57
CA ARG A 95 23.68 10.51 3.75
C ARG A 95 22.72 11.66 4.04
N GLU A 96 22.88 12.26 5.20
CA GLU A 96 22.13 13.45 5.60
C GLU A 96 22.29 14.58 4.58
N ARG A 97 21.18 15.27 4.31
CA ARG A 97 21.19 16.53 3.56
C ARG A 97 21.00 17.68 4.55
N PRO A 98 21.99 18.56 4.76
CA PRO A 98 21.87 19.67 5.68
C PRO A 98 20.70 20.58 5.30
N ASN A 99 19.72 20.69 6.17
CA ASN A 99 18.51 21.46 5.91
C ASN A 99 18.00 22.15 7.17
N ARG A 100 18.20 23.47 7.25
CA ARG A 100 17.78 24.29 8.40
C ARG A 100 16.26 24.32 8.64
N LYS A 101 15.47 23.80 7.70
CA LYS A 101 14.00 23.70 7.78
C LYS A 101 13.53 22.32 8.24
N VAL A 102 14.45 21.42 8.55
CA VAL A 102 14.17 20.06 9.01
C VAL A 102 14.81 19.90 10.38
N VAL A 103 14.02 19.45 11.35
CA VAL A 103 14.51 19.10 12.69
C VAL A 103 14.14 17.65 12.97
N LEU A 104 15.13 16.84 13.34
CA LEU A 104 14.93 15.46 13.78
C LEU A 104 14.85 15.46 15.31
N GLU A 105 13.74 14.97 15.86
CA GLU A 105 13.58 14.85 17.31
C GLU A 105 13.79 13.38 17.71
N ALA A 106 14.86 13.12 18.45
CA ALA A 106 15.18 11.79 18.98
C ALA A 106 14.50 11.53 20.33
N ASP A 107 14.46 10.26 20.72
CA ASP A 107 14.06 9.89 22.08
C ASP A 107 15.10 10.27 23.13
N GLU A 108 14.73 10.12 24.40
CA GLU A 108 15.56 10.51 25.55
C GLU A 108 16.90 9.77 25.60
N ARG A 109 16.97 8.57 25.01
CA ARG A 109 18.18 7.75 24.95
C ARG A 109 19.04 8.05 23.74
N ALA A 110 18.55 8.88 22.82
CA ALA A 110 19.22 9.17 21.57
C ALA A 110 19.58 7.87 20.83
N GLU A 111 18.59 7.01 20.63
CA GLU A 111 18.72 5.75 19.87
C GLU A 111 17.79 5.71 18.66
N VAL A 112 16.71 6.50 18.69
CA VAL A 112 15.66 6.49 17.67
C VAL A 112 15.15 7.90 17.43
N VAL A 113 15.10 8.33 16.16
CA VAL A 113 14.36 9.54 15.77
C VAL A 113 12.86 9.25 15.86
N ARG A 114 12.11 9.96 16.69
CA ARG A 114 10.67 9.75 16.87
C ARG A 114 9.84 10.49 15.83
N ARG A 115 10.28 11.69 15.44
CA ARG A 115 9.58 12.51 14.46
C ARG A 115 10.48 13.48 13.73
N ILE A 116 9.98 13.94 12.59
CA ILE A 116 10.58 15.00 11.78
C ILE A 116 9.67 16.22 11.83
N VAL A 117 10.23 17.37 12.15
CA VAL A 117 9.53 18.66 12.12
C VAL A 117 10.01 19.44 10.90
N PHE A 118 9.09 19.70 9.97
CA PHE A 118 9.32 20.49 8.77
C PHE A 118 8.82 21.92 8.99
N VAL A 119 9.73 22.89 8.99
CA VAL A 119 9.43 24.31 9.17
C VAL A 119 9.27 24.99 7.82
N LYS A 120 8.06 25.51 7.56
CA LYS A 120 7.77 26.34 6.38
C LYS A 120 7.40 27.75 6.82
N THR A 121 8.14 28.72 6.32
CA THR A 121 7.81 30.14 6.46
C THR A 121 7.23 30.64 5.15
N VAL A 122 5.98 31.10 5.18
CA VAL A 122 5.32 31.74 4.05
C VAL A 122 4.91 33.13 4.49
N ARG A 123 5.49 34.16 3.85
CA ARG A 123 5.37 35.57 4.25
C ARG A 123 5.77 35.76 5.73
N LEU A 124 4.82 36.10 6.60
CA LEU A 124 4.99 36.35 8.04
C LEU A 124 4.52 35.19 8.93
N ARG A 125 4.10 34.06 8.34
CA ARG A 125 3.59 32.91 9.10
C ARG A 125 4.57 31.74 9.00
N THR A 126 5.05 31.31 10.17
CA THR A 126 5.79 30.06 10.31
C THR A 126 4.82 28.95 10.66
N THR A 127 4.87 27.86 9.90
CA THR A 127 4.10 26.64 10.13
C THR A 127 5.06 25.48 10.29
N ALA A 128 4.76 24.59 11.23
CA ALA A 128 5.48 23.34 11.44
C ALA A 128 4.57 22.19 11.03
N GLN A 129 5.06 21.32 10.15
CA GLN A 129 4.43 20.04 9.85
C GLN A 129 5.23 18.95 10.55
N VAL A 130 4.56 18.16 11.38
CA VAL A 130 5.17 17.03 12.07
C VAL A 130 4.87 15.74 11.31
N MET A 131 5.89 14.92 11.14
CA MET A 131 5.78 13.54 10.65
C MET A 131 6.29 12.60 11.73
N GLU A 132 5.39 11.83 12.33
CA GLU A 132 5.74 10.77 13.26
C GLU A 132 6.37 9.60 12.48
N LEU A 133 7.41 9.01 13.05
CA LEU A 133 8.15 7.91 12.42
C LEU A 133 7.83 6.58 13.09
N THR A 134 7.82 5.53 12.29
CA THR A 134 7.90 4.17 12.81
C THR A 134 9.26 3.93 13.47
N GLU A 135 9.35 2.91 14.33
CA GLU A 135 10.61 2.53 14.99
C GLU A 135 11.73 2.23 13.97
N ALA A 136 11.39 1.60 12.83
CA ALA A 136 12.37 1.27 11.79
C ALA A 136 12.90 2.52 11.06
N GLU A 137 12.01 3.45 10.68
CA GLU A 137 12.39 4.74 10.07
C GLU A 137 13.22 5.60 11.02
N GLY A 138 12.81 5.64 12.29
CA GLY A 138 13.51 6.38 13.33
C GLY A 138 14.93 5.87 13.58
N ARG A 139 15.10 4.54 13.67
CA ARG A 139 16.42 3.90 13.80
C ARG A 139 17.27 4.09 12.56
N PHE A 140 16.66 4.06 11.37
CA PHE A 140 17.35 4.30 10.12
C PHE A 140 17.92 5.72 10.08
N LEU A 141 17.11 6.75 10.37
CA LEU A 141 17.57 8.13 10.39
C LEU A 141 18.61 8.39 11.48
N TRP A 142 18.48 7.74 12.65
CA TRP A 142 19.48 7.86 13.71
C TRP A 142 20.87 7.38 13.28
N HIS A 143 20.94 6.36 12.43
CA HIS A 143 22.20 5.80 11.94
C HIS A 143 22.62 6.31 10.56
N LEU A 144 21.91 7.31 10.03
CA LEU A 144 22.23 7.93 8.75
C LEU A 144 23.59 8.65 8.83
N PRO A 145 24.49 8.47 7.85
CA PRO A 145 25.76 9.20 7.85
C PRO A 145 25.51 10.71 7.80
N PHE A 146 26.29 11.48 8.56
CA PHE A 146 26.24 12.94 8.48
C PHE A 146 26.72 13.42 7.10
N ALA A 147 26.34 14.65 6.74
CA ALA A 147 26.76 15.24 5.46
C ALA A 147 28.28 15.35 5.28
N SER A 148 29.04 15.39 6.38
CA SER A 148 30.51 15.42 6.41
C SER A 148 31.16 14.05 6.26
N GLN A 149 30.39 12.97 6.30
CA GLN A 149 30.85 11.59 6.18
C GLN A 149 30.65 11.06 4.75
N ASP A 150 31.36 9.97 4.44
CA ASP A 150 31.11 9.21 3.23
C ASP A 150 29.69 8.62 3.27
N ALA A 151 29.03 8.61 2.12
CA ALA A 151 27.71 8.01 2.00
C ALA A 151 27.78 6.50 2.25
N ALA A 152 26.77 5.97 2.93
CA ALA A 152 26.65 4.55 3.21
C ALA A 152 25.46 3.97 2.46
N SER A 153 25.54 2.68 2.12
CA SER A 153 24.38 2.01 1.52
C SER A 153 23.20 1.96 2.48
N VAL A 154 21.97 2.01 1.97
CA VAL A 154 20.75 1.81 2.77
C VAL A 154 20.86 0.50 3.57
N ALA A 155 21.38 -0.56 2.97
CA ALA A 155 21.61 -1.85 3.64
C ALA A 155 22.56 -1.76 4.84
N GLU A 156 23.59 -0.92 4.76
CA GLU A 156 24.52 -0.70 5.86
C GLU A 156 23.88 0.12 6.99
N VAL A 157 23.14 1.17 6.65
CA VAL A 157 22.39 1.97 7.64
C VAL A 157 21.36 1.09 8.37
N CYS A 158 20.63 0.24 7.64
CA CYS A 158 19.71 -0.74 8.23
C CYS A 158 20.42 -1.68 9.21
N ARG A 159 21.61 -2.20 8.87
CA ARG A 159 22.39 -3.07 9.77
C ARG A 159 22.83 -2.35 11.04
N ARG A 160 23.31 -1.09 10.93
CA ARG A 160 23.67 -0.26 12.10
C ARG A 160 22.46 -0.05 13.01
N GLY A 161 21.29 0.21 12.42
CA GLY A 161 20.02 0.33 13.12
C GLY A 161 19.38 -0.98 13.60
N LYS A 162 20.03 -2.13 13.40
CA LYS A 162 19.51 -3.48 13.71
C LYS A 162 18.14 -3.74 13.07
N ILE A 163 17.95 -3.28 11.83
CA ILE A 163 16.74 -3.48 11.03
C ILE A 163 16.97 -4.69 10.12
N GLU A 164 16.56 -5.85 10.62
CA GLU A 164 16.78 -7.13 9.94
C GLU A 164 15.56 -7.62 9.15
N ASN A 165 14.35 -7.21 9.56
CA ASN A 165 13.10 -7.62 8.90
C ASN A 165 13.08 -7.10 7.45
N PRO A 166 13.07 -7.99 6.45
CA PRO A 166 13.10 -7.57 5.05
C PRO A 166 11.89 -6.73 4.59
N ILE A 167 10.72 -6.86 5.24
CA ILE A 167 9.56 -6.01 4.99
C ILE A 167 9.87 -4.57 5.39
N HIS A 168 10.51 -4.37 6.55
CA HIS A 168 10.91 -3.05 7.00
C HIS A 168 11.96 -2.44 6.07
N VAL A 169 12.90 -3.25 5.56
CA VAL A 169 13.89 -2.80 4.57
C VAL A 169 13.21 -2.38 3.27
N SER A 170 12.21 -3.13 2.79
CA SER A 170 11.42 -2.76 1.62
C SER A 170 10.71 -1.43 1.81
N ASN A 171 9.99 -1.25 2.93
CA ASN A 171 9.32 0.01 3.26
C ASN A 171 10.31 1.19 3.37
N LEU A 172 11.51 0.93 3.91
CA LEU A 172 12.55 1.95 4.01
C LEU A 172 13.05 2.43 2.65
N LEU A 173 12.98 1.63 1.59
CA LEU A 173 13.35 2.09 0.25
C LEU A 173 12.40 3.17 -0.26
N ASP A 174 11.11 3.07 0.03
CA ASP A 174 10.14 4.10 -0.32
C ASP A 174 10.24 5.31 0.60
N PHE A 175 10.47 5.08 1.90
CA PHE A 175 10.78 6.14 2.85
C PHE A 175 12.01 6.95 2.43
N VAL A 176 13.09 6.31 1.96
CA VAL A 176 14.31 6.99 1.48
C VAL A 176 14.00 7.94 0.32
N LYS A 177 13.17 7.52 -0.65
CA LYS A 177 12.74 8.39 -1.77
C LYS A 177 11.92 9.57 -1.26
N GLU A 178 11.01 9.33 -0.32
CA GLU A 178 10.21 10.39 0.29
C GLU A 178 11.12 11.40 1.02
N MET A 179 12.08 10.92 1.81
CA MET A 179 13.01 11.74 2.58
C MET A 179 13.97 12.54 1.68
N GLU A 180 14.41 11.96 0.55
CA GLU A 180 15.15 12.70 -0.48
C GLU A 180 14.30 13.86 -1.04
N SER A 181 13.06 13.59 -1.43
CA SER A 181 12.15 14.59 -2.00
C SER A 181 11.85 15.74 -1.03
N ARG A 182 11.86 15.46 0.28
CA ARG A 182 11.64 16.44 1.35
C ARG A 182 12.92 17.11 1.82
N GLY A 183 14.07 16.71 1.29
CA GLY A 183 15.39 17.28 1.60
C GLY A 183 15.88 16.96 3.00
N VAL A 184 15.54 15.78 3.53
CA VAL A 184 16.06 15.24 4.81
C VAL A 184 17.39 14.52 4.59
N LEU A 185 17.47 13.75 3.50
CA LEU A 185 18.67 13.04 3.07
C LEU A 185 18.93 13.30 1.59
N GLU A 186 20.08 12.87 1.10
CA GLU A 186 20.38 12.82 -0.33
C GLU A 186 20.79 11.41 -0.75
N ILE A 187 20.38 11.01 -1.96
CA ILE A 187 20.87 9.80 -2.61
C ILE A 187 22.08 10.20 -3.47
N VAL A 188 23.23 9.60 -3.16
CA VAL A 188 24.47 9.82 -3.91
C VAL A 188 24.44 8.94 -5.16
N ARG A 189 24.57 9.57 -6.33
CA ARG A 189 24.55 8.94 -7.65
C ARG A 189 25.95 8.69 -8.18
#